data_AF-A0A8A1MEF8-F1
#
_entry.id   AF-A0A8A1MEF8-F1
#
_cell.length_a   1.000
_cell.length_b   1.000
_cell.length_c   1.000
_cell.angle_alpha   90.00
_cell.angle_beta   90.00
_cell.angle_gamma   90.00
#
_symmetry.space_group_name_H-M   'P 1'
#
loop_
_entity.id
_entity.type
_entity.pdbx_description
1 polymer ?
#
loop_
_entity_poly.entity_id
_entity_poly.type
_entity_poly.pdbx_seq_one_letter_code
_entity_poly.pdbx_strand_id
1 'polypeptide(L)'
;MERSVPRAFATAGRDKTVKLWMQEQGQDQRGSFTCKGTISLPSPVTAIDILPMVIGGDRIYLAVGLDTGRISVHAFAIDGLGEAREVMALPALECPSKAITQVAWRPVGVEGKEVNEVYELALASEDSSLRVIRISDL
;
A
#
# COMPACT_ATOMS: atom_id res chain seq x y z
N MET A 1 -12.10 17.53 14.47
CA MET A 1 -12.52 17.21 13.10
C MET A 1 -11.84 15.91 12.72
N GLU A 2 -12.59 14.81 12.65
CA GLU A 2 -12.07 13.59 12.02
C GLU A 2 -11.76 13.92 10.56
N ARG A 3 -10.50 13.81 10.17
CA ARG A 3 -10.15 13.89 8.75
C ARG A 3 -10.64 12.59 8.13
N SER A 4 -11.69 12.68 7.30
CA SER A 4 -12.12 11.55 6.49
C SER A 4 -10.95 11.07 5.62
N VAL A 5 -10.74 9.75 5.56
CA VAL A 5 -9.78 9.14 4.62
C VAL A 5 -10.08 9.69 3.21
N PRO A 6 -9.10 10.25 2.50
CA PRO A 6 -9.34 10.79 1.17
C PRO A 6 -9.78 9.67 0.22
N ARG A 7 -10.68 9.98 -0.72
CA ARG A 7 -11.06 9.03 -1.77
C ARG A 7 -9.86 8.84 -2.69
N ALA A 8 -9.26 7.66 -2.61
CA ALA A 8 -8.06 7.32 -3.34
C ALA A 8 -8.12 5.89 -3.87
N PHE A 9 -7.40 5.63 -4.94
CA PHE A 9 -7.14 4.28 -5.44
C PHE A 9 -5.71 4.20 -6.00
N ALA A 10 -5.19 3.00 -6.10
CA ALA A 10 -3.86 2.75 -6.64
C ALA A 10 -3.96 1.87 -7.89
N THR A 11 -3.05 2.10 -8.82
CA THR A 11 -2.87 1.25 -10.00
C THR A 11 -1.43 0.81 -10.07
N ALA A 12 -1.19 -0.42 -10.49
CA ALA A 12 0.15 -0.92 -10.72
C ALA A 12 0.19 -1.91 -11.89
N GLY A 13 1.37 -2.14 -12.46
CA GLY A 13 1.47 -3.06 -13.59
C GLY A 13 2.88 -3.49 -14.00
N ARG A 14 2.93 -4.09 -15.20
CA ARG A 14 4.16 -4.62 -15.84
C ARG A 14 5.15 -3.56 -16.30
N ASP A 15 4.71 -2.30 -16.37
CA ASP A 15 5.58 -1.14 -16.57
C ASP A 15 6.45 -0.85 -15.33
N LYS A 16 6.32 -1.67 -14.27
CA LYS A 16 7.06 -1.58 -13.01
C LYS A 16 6.72 -0.33 -12.22
N THR A 17 5.54 0.25 -12.45
CA THR A 17 5.11 1.43 -11.71
C THR A 17 3.94 1.14 -10.79
N VAL A 18 3.89 1.91 -9.71
CA VAL A 18 2.71 2.08 -8.86
C VAL A 18 2.33 3.55 -8.94
N LYS A 19 1.05 3.85 -9.13
CA LYS A 19 0.50 5.21 -9.11
C LYS A 19 -0.61 5.31 -8.08
N LEU A 20 -0.54 6.35 -7.25
CA LEU A 20 -1.62 6.70 -6.33
C LEU A 20 -2.45 7.84 -6.92
N TRP A 21 -3.75 7.62 -7.00
CA TRP A 21 -4.73 8.56 -7.52
C TRP A 21 -5.61 9.03 -6.38
N MET A 22 -5.76 10.33 -6.22
CA MET A 22 -6.65 10.91 -5.22
C MET A 22 -7.65 11.83 -5.87
N GLN A 23 -8.86 11.84 -5.33
CA GLN A 23 -9.92 12.73 -5.79
C GLN A 23 -9.51 14.18 -5.51
N GLU A 24 -9.69 15.06 -6.49
CA GLU A 24 -9.47 16.49 -6.31
C GLU A 24 -10.52 17.09 -5.36
N GLN A 25 -10.10 18.04 -4.53
CA GLN A 25 -10.98 18.78 -3.62
C GLN A 25 -11.29 20.15 -4.24
N GLY A 26 -12.57 20.43 -4.52
CA GLY A 26 -13.02 21.70 -5.09
C GLY A 26 -14.51 21.65 -5.46
N GLN A 27 -15.17 22.81 -5.48
CA GLN A 27 -16.63 22.92 -5.71
C GLN A 27 -17.06 22.40 -7.10
N ASP A 28 -16.17 22.47 -8.10
CA ASP A 28 -16.48 22.14 -9.50
C ASP A 28 -15.86 20.82 -10.01
N GLN A 29 -15.17 20.07 -9.14
CA GLN A 29 -14.36 18.91 -9.54
C GLN A 29 -14.88 17.58 -8.97
N ARG A 30 -16.22 17.43 -8.91
CA ARG A 30 -16.84 16.18 -8.46
C ARG A 30 -16.52 15.04 -9.43
N GLY A 31 -15.48 14.28 -9.11
CA GLY A 31 -15.17 12.99 -9.73
C GLY A 31 -13.85 12.91 -10.49
N SER A 32 -13.06 13.99 -10.58
CA SER A 32 -11.72 13.93 -11.13
C SER A 32 -10.72 13.36 -10.11
N PHE A 33 -9.80 12.53 -10.60
CA PHE A 33 -8.70 11.98 -9.83
C PHE A 33 -7.37 12.39 -10.47
N THR A 34 -6.43 12.87 -9.66
CA THR A 34 -5.08 13.19 -10.12
C THR A 34 -4.05 12.23 -9.55
N CYS A 35 -3.05 11.91 -10.35
CA CYS A 35 -1.90 11.11 -9.91
C CYS A 35 -1.08 11.95 -8.93
N LYS A 36 -1.11 11.57 -7.64
CA LYS A 36 -0.40 12.27 -6.57
C LYS A 36 1.02 11.75 -6.35
N GLY A 37 1.31 10.53 -6.79
CA GLY A 37 2.63 9.95 -6.68
C GLY A 37 2.80 8.78 -7.64
N THR A 38 4.03 8.59 -8.11
CA THR A 38 4.45 7.43 -8.88
C THR A 38 5.69 6.83 -8.23
N ILE A 39 5.72 5.51 -8.07
CA ILE A 39 6.89 4.76 -7.62
C ILE A 39 7.35 3.87 -8.76
N SER A 40 8.66 3.84 -9.02
CA SER A 40 9.29 2.93 -9.97
C SER A 40 9.95 1.78 -9.21
N LEU A 41 9.66 0.54 -9.62
CA LEU A 41 10.10 -0.69 -8.96
C LEU A 41 11.08 -1.45 -9.89
N PRO A 42 11.93 -2.35 -9.34
CA PRO A 42 12.91 -3.08 -10.15
C PRO A 42 12.27 -4.12 -11.09
N SER A 43 11.07 -4.59 -10.77
CA SER A 43 10.36 -5.67 -11.49
C SER A 43 8.87 -5.35 -11.63
N PRO A 44 8.16 -5.99 -12.58
CA PRO A 44 6.70 -5.90 -12.69
C PRO A 44 5.98 -6.05 -11.36
N VAL A 45 5.00 -5.17 -11.14
CA VAL A 45 4.11 -5.24 -9.99
C VAL A 45 2.93 -6.14 -10.34
N THR A 46 2.67 -7.14 -9.50
CA THR A 46 1.64 -8.16 -9.74
C THR A 46 0.51 -8.12 -8.72
N ALA A 47 0.74 -7.56 -7.54
CA ALA A 47 -0.27 -7.37 -6.52
C ALA A 47 -0.06 -6.07 -5.74
N ILE A 48 -1.14 -5.39 -5.39
CA ILE A 48 -1.14 -4.21 -4.53
C ILE A 48 -2.35 -4.25 -3.59
N ASP A 49 -2.21 -3.67 -2.39
CA ASP A 49 -3.35 -3.40 -1.51
C ASP A 49 -3.11 -2.16 -0.65
N ILE A 50 -4.15 -1.35 -0.49
CA ILE A 50 -4.13 -0.11 0.29
C ILE A 50 -4.54 -0.42 1.71
N LEU A 51 -3.72 -0.04 2.69
CA LEU A 51 -4.12 -0.12 4.08
C LEU A 51 -5.31 0.82 4.30
N PRO A 52 -6.48 0.34 4.78
CA PRO A 52 -7.73 1.11 4.80
C PRO A 52 -7.80 2.13 5.95
N MET A 53 -6.69 2.81 6.23
CA MET A 53 -6.59 3.88 7.22
C MET A 53 -5.49 4.87 6.84
N VAL A 54 -5.58 6.07 7.41
CA VAL A 54 -4.50 7.06 7.36
C VAL A 54 -3.70 6.96 8.65
N ILE A 55 -2.40 6.66 8.55
CA ILE A 55 -1.48 6.65 9.69
C ILE A 55 -0.87 8.05 9.83
N GLY A 56 -0.67 8.52 11.07
CA GLY A 56 -0.10 9.84 11.35
C GLY A 56 -0.96 11.05 10.94
N GLY A 57 -2.10 10.81 10.29
CA GLY A 57 -3.01 11.85 9.80
C GLY A 57 -2.64 12.46 8.44
N ASP A 58 -1.56 11.99 7.81
CA ASP A 58 -1.00 12.56 6.58
C ASP A 58 -0.51 11.52 5.55
N ARG A 59 -0.55 10.21 5.86
CA ARG A 59 0.01 9.16 5.00
C ARG A 59 -0.93 8.01 4.68
N ILE A 60 -0.84 7.57 3.42
CA ILE A 60 -1.47 6.34 2.91
C ILE A 60 -0.37 5.31 2.67
N TYR A 61 -0.62 4.07 3.05
CA TYR A 61 0.32 2.97 2.94
C TYR A 61 -0.18 1.94 1.94
N LEU A 62 0.72 1.48 1.08
CA LEU A 62 0.45 0.51 0.04
C LEU A 62 1.40 -0.67 0.16
N ALA A 63 0.85 -1.88 0.28
CA ALA A 63 1.61 -3.11 0.09
C ALA A 63 1.79 -3.37 -1.41
N VAL A 64 3.01 -3.75 -1.80
CA VAL A 64 3.40 -4.00 -3.19
C VAL A 64 4.08 -5.36 -3.28
N GLY A 65 3.54 -6.23 -4.13
CA GLY A 65 4.11 -7.52 -4.49
C GLY A 65 4.60 -7.55 -5.94
N LEU A 66 5.81 -8.06 -6.14
CA LEU A 66 6.44 -8.16 -7.45
C LEU A 66 6.37 -9.57 -8.04
N ASP A 67 6.60 -9.69 -9.34
CA ASP A 67 6.72 -10.97 -10.04
C ASP A 67 7.92 -11.83 -9.58
N THR A 68 8.87 -11.24 -8.85
CA THR A 68 10.00 -11.93 -8.22
C THR A 68 9.69 -12.50 -6.84
N GLY A 69 8.50 -12.24 -6.30
CA GLY A 69 8.15 -12.59 -4.92
C GLY A 69 8.53 -11.53 -3.88
N ARG A 70 9.22 -10.44 -4.27
CA ARG A 70 9.55 -9.35 -3.35
C ARG A 70 8.28 -8.67 -2.83
N ILE A 71 8.24 -8.43 -1.52
CA ILE A 71 7.20 -7.67 -0.81
C ILE A 71 7.80 -6.39 -0.23
N SER A 72 7.10 -5.28 -0.42
CA SER A 72 7.45 -3.99 0.18
C SER A 72 6.21 -3.18 0.53
N VAL A 73 6.35 -2.26 1.48
CA VAL A 73 5.32 -1.28 1.83
C VAL A 73 5.85 0.11 1.50
N HIS A 74 5.01 0.91 0.87
CA HIS A 74 5.34 2.28 0.47
C HIS A 74 4.35 3.26 1.09
N ALA A 75 4.86 4.41 1.53
CA ALA A 75 4.05 5.50 2.07
C ALA A 75 3.96 6.66 1.09
N PHE A 76 2.76 7.19 0.92
CA PHE A 76 2.46 8.37 0.12
C PHE A 76 1.93 9.49 1.03
N ALA A 77 2.42 10.71 0.86
CA ALA A 77 1.86 11.88 1.53
C ALA A 77 0.52 12.28 0.90
N ILE A 78 -0.49 12.56 1.72
CA ILE A 78 -1.85 12.92 1.27
C ILE A 78 -1.87 14.31 0.63
N ASP A 79 -1.02 15.22 1.10
CA ASP A 79 -0.90 16.57 0.54
C ASP A 79 -0.30 16.59 -0.88
N GLY A 80 0.27 15.47 -1.34
CA GLY A 80 0.95 15.36 -2.62
C GLY A 80 2.25 16.16 -2.71
N LEU A 81 2.74 16.72 -1.59
CA LEU A 81 3.98 17.49 -1.50
C LEU A 81 5.16 16.60 -1.10
N GLY A 82 4.88 15.48 -0.42
CA GLY A 82 5.89 14.49 -0.06
C GLY A 82 6.10 13.42 -1.14
N GLU A 83 7.36 13.10 -1.43
CA GLU A 83 7.70 11.96 -2.29
C GLU A 83 7.22 10.64 -1.68
N ALA A 84 6.77 9.74 -2.56
CA ALA A 84 6.44 8.39 -2.17
C ALA A 84 7.73 7.62 -1.86
N ARG A 85 7.77 6.90 -0.74
CA ARG A 85 8.98 6.20 -0.28
C ARG A 85 8.68 4.77 0.19
N GLU A 86 9.64 3.87 -0.04
CA GLU A 86 9.66 2.56 0.60
C GLU A 86 9.86 2.76 2.11
N VAL A 87 8.94 2.24 2.92
CA VAL A 87 9.02 2.30 4.39
C VAL A 87 9.46 0.98 4.99
N MET A 88 9.20 -0.12 4.27
CA MET A 88 9.57 -1.47 4.68
C MET A 88 9.71 -2.36 3.44
N ALA A 89 10.63 -3.31 3.49
CA ALA A 89 10.67 -4.44 2.58
C ALA A 89 11.00 -5.70 3.37
N LEU A 90 10.40 -6.83 2.98
CA LEU A 90 10.79 -8.11 3.56
C LEU A 90 12.22 -8.46 3.14
N PRO A 91 13.05 -9.01 4.06
CA PRO A 91 14.32 -9.62 3.69
C PRO A 91 14.13 -10.67 2.59
N ALA A 92 15.11 -10.81 1.70
CA ALA A 92 15.00 -11.72 0.55
C ALA A 92 14.72 -13.19 0.96
N LEU A 93 15.30 -13.63 2.09
CA LEU A 93 15.09 -14.98 2.63
C LEU A 93 13.67 -15.21 3.17
N GLU A 94 12.94 -14.14 3.48
CA GLU A 94 11.56 -14.18 3.99
C GLU A 94 10.52 -13.97 2.88
N CYS A 95 10.95 -13.56 1.69
CA CYS A 95 10.08 -13.41 0.53
C CYS A 95 9.63 -14.79 -0.02
N PRO A 96 8.43 -14.88 -0.59
CA PRO A 96 8.10 -15.95 -1.53
C PRO A 96 9.09 -16.03 -2.68
N SER A 97 9.23 -17.23 -3.25
CA SER A 97 10.24 -17.51 -4.30
C SER A 97 9.73 -17.28 -5.73
N LYS A 98 8.45 -16.94 -5.89
CA LYS A 98 7.80 -16.66 -7.18
C LYS A 98 6.83 -15.50 -7.05
N ALA A 99 6.24 -15.11 -8.18
CA ALA A 99 5.31 -13.99 -8.30
C ALA A 99 4.24 -13.98 -7.21
N ILE A 100 4.01 -12.79 -6.67
CA ILE A 100 2.94 -12.55 -5.72
C ILE A 100 1.64 -12.45 -6.49
N THR A 101 0.67 -13.29 -6.15
CA THR A 101 -0.64 -13.33 -6.82
C THR A 101 -1.66 -12.45 -6.12
N GLN A 102 -1.52 -12.25 -4.80
CA GLN A 102 -2.36 -11.35 -4.03
C GLN A 102 -1.64 -10.88 -2.75
N VAL A 103 -1.94 -9.65 -2.35
CA VAL A 103 -1.64 -9.12 -1.01
C VAL A 103 -2.94 -8.58 -0.42
N ALA A 104 -3.14 -8.73 0.89
CA ALA A 104 -4.34 -8.24 1.57
C ALA A 104 -4.01 -7.82 3.01
N TRP A 105 -4.21 -6.55 3.31
CA TRP A 105 -4.14 -6.04 4.67
C TRP A 105 -5.26 -6.62 5.50
N ARG A 106 -4.98 -6.96 6.76
CA ARG A 106 -6.02 -7.26 7.73
C ARG A 106 -6.88 -6.00 7.93
N PRO A 107 -8.22 -6.08 7.79
CA PRO A 107 -9.10 -4.97 8.09
C PRO A 107 -8.93 -4.53 9.56
N VAL A 108 -8.71 -3.24 9.76
CA VAL A 108 -8.67 -2.61 11.08
C VAL A 108 -10.08 -2.14 11.44
N GLY A 109 -10.64 -2.68 12.53
CA GLY A 109 -11.96 -2.30 13.03
C GLY A 109 -11.96 -0.90 13.64
N VAL A 110 -13.11 -0.21 13.58
CA VAL A 110 -13.31 1.15 14.13
C VAL A 110 -13.50 1.15 15.66
N GLU A 111 -13.68 -0.01 16.29
CA GLU A 111 -13.97 -0.09 17.73
C GLU A 111 -12.72 -0.34 18.58
N GLY A 112 -12.43 0.61 19.46
CA GLY A 112 -11.66 0.39 20.69
C GLY A 112 -10.15 0.28 20.52
N LYS A 113 -9.46 1.42 20.54
CA LYS A 113 -7.99 1.53 20.59
C LYS A 113 -7.37 0.68 21.70
N GLU A 114 -6.35 -0.10 21.36
CA GLU A 114 -5.05 -0.11 22.05
C GLU A 114 -3.99 -0.18 20.94
N VAL A 115 -3.30 0.91 20.61
CA VAL A 115 -1.93 1.24 21.10
C VAL A 115 -1.04 -0.01 21.28
N ASN A 116 -1.03 -0.85 20.25
CA ASN A 116 0.15 -1.52 19.73
C ASN A 116 -0.13 -1.61 18.22
N GLU A 117 0.46 -0.71 17.42
CA GLU A 117 0.19 -0.49 16.00
C GLU A 117 0.68 -1.66 15.13
N VAL A 118 0.10 -2.82 15.39
CA VAL A 118 0.44 -4.08 14.78
C VAL A 118 -0.45 -4.27 13.57
N TYR A 119 0.14 -4.18 12.39
CA TYR A 119 -0.50 -4.45 11.13
C TYR A 119 -0.22 -5.88 10.70
N GLU A 120 -1.17 -6.49 10.01
CA GLU A 120 -1.02 -7.84 9.48
C GLU A 120 -1.30 -7.82 7.98
N LEU A 121 -0.46 -8.53 7.23
CA LEU A 121 -0.54 -8.59 5.77
C LEU A 121 -0.52 -10.07 5.34
N ALA A 122 -1.55 -10.49 4.62
CA ALA A 122 -1.62 -11.78 3.98
C ALA A 122 -1.00 -11.70 2.58
N LEU A 123 -0.24 -12.73 2.21
CA LEU A 123 0.53 -12.85 0.97
C LEU A 123 0.20 -14.19 0.31
N ALA A 124 -0.18 -14.19 -0.96
CA ALA A 124 -0.31 -15.40 -1.78
C ALA A 124 0.70 -15.36 -2.93
N SER A 125 1.30 -16.50 -3.25
CA SER A 125 2.33 -16.61 -4.30
C SER A 125 2.16 -17.86 -5.16
N GLU A 126 2.70 -17.78 -6.39
CA GLU A 126 2.81 -18.93 -7.30
C GLU A 126 3.78 -20.02 -6.80
N ASP A 127 4.53 -19.77 -5.73
CA ASP A 127 5.34 -20.80 -5.06
C ASP A 127 4.51 -21.77 -4.21
N SER A 128 3.17 -21.69 -4.32
CA SER A 128 2.19 -22.49 -3.59
C SER A 128 2.20 -22.23 -2.07
N SER A 129 2.75 -21.10 -1.63
CA SER A 129 2.67 -20.66 -0.24
C SER A 129 1.65 -19.54 -0.05
N LEU A 130 1.06 -19.54 1.15
CA LEU A 130 0.35 -18.40 1.73
C LEU A 130 1.09 -18.03 3.03
N ARG A 131 1.39 -16.75 3.21
CA ARG A 131 2.09 -16.25 4.40
C ARG A 131 1.27 -15.14 5.03
N VAL A 132 1.27 -15.07 6.36
CA VAL A 132 0.75 -13.93 7.12
C VAL A 132 1.92 -13.34 7.88
N ILE A 133 2.22 -12.08 7.63
CA ILE A 133 3.29 -11.36 8.33
C ILE A 133 2.69 -10.33 9.26
N ARG A 134 3.43 -10.05 10.32
CA ARG A 134 3.14 -9.00 11.28
C ARG A 134 4.12 -7.85 11.08
N ILE A 135 3.62 -6.62 11.11
CA ILE A 135 4.37 -5.39 10.87
C ILE A 135 4.11 -4.49 12.07
N SER A 136 5.15 -4.24 12.87
CA SER A 136 5.04 -3.55 14.15
C SER A 136 5.36 -2.06 14.08
N ASP A 137 5.87 -1.56 12.95
CA ASP A 137 6.28 -0.17 12.75
C ASP A 137 5.97 0.28 11.30
N LEU A 138 5.00 1.18 11.12
CA LEU A 138 4.66 1.82 9.82
C LEU A 138 4.71 3.36 9.92
#